data_AF-A0A0F7S6J3-F1
#
_entry.id   AF-A0A0F7S6J3-F1
#
_cell.length_a   1.000
_cell.length_b   1.000
_cell.length_c   1.000
_cell.angle_alpha   90.00
_cell.angle_beta   90.00
_cell.angle_gamma   90.00
#
_symmetry.space_group_name_H-M   'P 1'
#
loop_
_entity.id
_entity.type
_entity.pdbx_description
1 polymer ?
#
loop_
_entity_poly.entity_id
_entity_poly.type
_entity_poly.pdbx_seq_one_letter_code
_entity_poly.pdbx_strand_id
1 'polypeptide(L)'
;MNFIFKSKSRTPQELVRHLRDTILRLDSSSPLGGSNSSNSLHNHYNSTGASSSSSSGVSAAGSSGSSGITSSGSGGGGSLSEAKRKAVDEISKTLCQIKTILFGEGDADPQPELVAQLAQEVYSHHVLQLLVAHISKFEFEAKKDVSQIFNVLLRRQIGSRSPTVEYLATRPEVIFLALRGYENPDVALNTGMILREMLRHEQLAKILLYSDRFYTFPDYIETTTFGISCDAFSNFKETLTRHKSMVATYLESNYDRFFATYTTLLQSPNYVTKRQSLKLLGEILLDRTNFTIMTRYISSEDNLKMMMNLLRDRSKNIQFEAFHVFKVFVANPKKPPQIEGILRRNSDRLVRFLTEFHNDKDDEQFVDEKQY
;
A
#
# COMPACT_ATOMS: atom_id res chain seq x y z
N MET A 1 -46.47 -2.77 32.47
CA MET A 1 -45.31 -1.85 32.50
C MET A 1 -44.11 -2.59 31.95
N ASN A 2 -43.84 -2.45 30.65
CA ASN A 2 -42.59 -2.95 30.06
C ASN A 2 -41.48 -1.95 30.38
N PHE A 3 -40.67 -2.27 31.39
CA PHE A 3 -39.41 -1.58 31.63
C PHE A 3 -38.44 -1.92 30.49
N ILE A 4 -38.50 -1.12 29.42
CA ILE A 4 -37.42 -1.05 28.44
C ILE A 4 -36.24 -0.42 29.18
N PHE A 5 -35.30 -1.25 29.62
CA PHE A 5 -33.95 -0.81 29.99
C PHE A 5 -33.30 -0.23 28.73
N LYS A 6 -33.51 1.07 28.47
CA LYS A 6 -32.59 1.84 27.63
C LYS A 6 -31.26 1.86 28.39
N SER A 7 -30.33 0.99 28.01
CA SER A 7 -28.95 1.10 28.45
C SER A 7 -28.50 2.55 28.21
N LYS A 8 -28.08 3.25 29.27
CA LYS A 8 -27.55 4.63 29.18
C LYS A 8 -26.55 4.68 28.02
N SER A 9 -26.81 5.52 27.01
CA SER A 9 -25.85 5.72 25.92
C SER A 9 -24.57 6.31 26.53
N ARG A 10 -23.44 5.65 26.30
CA ARG A 10 -22.13 6.14 26.76
C ARG A 10 -21.82 7.46 26.07
N THR A 11 -21.20 8.38 26.79
CA THR A 11 -20.73 9.63 26.17
C THR A 11 -19.60 9.35 25.18
N PRO A 12 -19.34 10.24 24.19
CA PRO A 12 -18.20 10.07 23.27
C PRO A 12 -16.87 9.83 23.99
N GLN A 13 -16.63 10.55 25.09
CA GLN A 13 -15.44 10.39 25.92
C GLN A 13 -15.35 9.01 26.58
N GLU A 14 -16.45 8.52 27.15
CA GLU A 14 -16.51 7.17 27.74
C GLU A 14 -16.27 6.08 26.68
N LEU A 15 -16.83 6.23 25.49
CA LEU A 15 -16.64 5.28 24.37
C LEU A 15 -15.18 5.21 23.94
N VAL A 16 -14.54 6.35 23.72
CA VAL A 16 -13.15 6.42 23.26
C VAL A 16 -12.20 5.85 24.32
N ARG A 17 -12.37 6.22 25.59
CA ARG A 17 -11.55 5.67 26.69
C ARG A 17 -11.73 4.17 26.83
N HIS A 18 -12.97 3.70 26.81
CA HIS A 18 -13.26 2.27 26.91
C HIS A 18 -12.68 1.49 25.72
N LEU A 19 -12.77 2.02 24.50
CA LEU A 19 -12.17 1.41 23.31
C LEU A 19 -10.65 1.30 23.46
N ARG A 20 -9.99 2.41 23.81
CA ARG A 20 -8.54 2.45 24.05
C ARG A 20 -8.12 1.41 25.07
N ASP A 21 -8.74 1.42 26.25
CA ASP A 21 -8.35 0.54 27.34
C ASP A 21 -8.59 -0.93 26.99
N THR A 22 -9.65 -1.23 26.23
CA THR A 22 -9.93 -2.59 25.76
C THR A 22 -8.93 -3.07 24.72
N ILE A 23 -8.50 -2.21 23.79
CA ILE A 23 -7.44 -2.54 22.83
C ILE A 23 -6.12 -2.83 23.57
N LEU A 24 -5.73 -1.98 24.53
CA LEU A 24 -4.49 -2.18 25.28
C LEU A 24 -4.52 -3.48 26.12
N ARG A 25 -5.69 -3.89 26.61
CA ARG A 25 -5.85 -5.19 27.30
C ARG A 25 -5.58 -6.39 26.38
N LEU A 26 -5.78 -6.27 25.06
CA LEU A 26 -5.45 -7.33 24.09
C LEU A 26 -3.95 -7.60 23.97
N ASP A 27 -3.09 -6.67 24.38
CA ASP A 27 -1.63 -6.84 24.36
C ASP A 27 -1.12 -7.44 25.66
N SER A 28 -1.67 -7.01 26.81
CA SER A 28 -1.30 -7.52 28.14
C SER A 28 -1.64 -9.00 28.38
N SER A 29 -2.40 -9.62 27.48
CA SER A 29 -2.75 -11.05 27.54
C SER A 29 -1.79 -11.96 26.76
N SER A 30 -0.67 -11.43 26.24
CA SER A 30 0.43 -12.25 25.71
C SER A 30 1.50 -12.46 26.79
N PRO A 31 1.84 -13.69 27.20
CA PRO A 31 2.83 -13.90 28.23
C PRO A 31 4.23 -13.51 27.74
N LEU A 32 4.93 -12.77 28.60
CA LEU A 32 6.37 -12.51 28.52
C LEU A 32 7.15 -13.80 28.30
N GLY A 33 7.88 -13.86 27.20
CA GLY A 33 9.02 -14.75 26.95
C GLY A 33 10.02 -13.95 26.13
N GLY A 34 10.95 -13.29 26.82
CA GLY A 34 11.87 -12.33 26.22
C GLY A 34 13.07 -12.98 25.53
N SER A 35 13.67 -12.20 24.63
CA SER A 35 15.12 -12.04 24.60
C SER A 35 15.46 -10.71 23.95
N ASN A 36 15.96 -9.79 24.77
CA ASN A 36 16.79 -8.67 24.35
C ASN A 36 17.87 -9.18 23.39
N SER A 37 18.09 -8.46 22.29
CA SER A 37 19.40 -8.31 21.68
C SER A 37 19.43 -7.00 20.92
N SER A 38 19.77 -5.94 21.64
CA SER A 38 20.55 -4.86 21.05
C SER A 38 21.88 -5.46 20.61
N ASN A 39 22.19 -5.42 19.32
CA ASN A 39 23.54 -5.16 18.86
C ASN A 39 23.54 -4.68 17.41
N SER A 40 23.98 -3.43 17.29
CA SER A 40 24.63 -2.79 16.16
C SER A 40 25.46 -3.74 15.29
N LEU A 41 25.33 -3.62 13.97
CA LEU A 41 26.40 -3.99 13.06
C LEU A 41 26.61 -2.91 11.99
N HIS A 42 27.78 -2.31 12.12
CA HIS A 42 28.47 -1.47 11.16
C HIS A 42 29.04 -2.35 10.03
N ASN A 43 29.24 -1.74 8.86
CA ASN A 43 29.96 -2.27 7.69
C ASN A 43 31.29 -2.96 8.02
N HIS A 44 31.62 -4.05 7.30
CA HIS A 44 32.84 -4.08 6.48
C HIS A 44 32.84 -5.19 5.41
N TYR A 45 33.40 -4.84 4.26
CA TYR A 45 33.85 -5.68 3.14
C TYR A 45 35.02 -6.58 3.58
N ASN A 46 35.09 -7.84 3.09
CA ASN A 46 36.00 -8.30 2.00
C ASN A 46 36.37 -9.81 2.09
N SER A 47 36.16 -10.50 0.96
CA SER A 47 37.01 -11.50 0.26
C SER A 47 37.57 -12.79 0.91
N THR A 48 37.62 -13.82 0.05
CA THR A 48 38.36 -15.12 0.08
C THR A 48 37.81 -16.20 1.03
N GLY A 49 37.74 -17.50 0.73
CA GLY A 49 38.12 -18.32 -0.43
C GLY A 49 38.04 -19.81 -0.01
N ALA A 50 37.55 -20.65 -0.92
CA ALA A 50 37.81 -22.09 -1.08
C ALA A 50 37.45 -23.16 0.00
N SER A 51 36.72 -24.16 -0.50
CA SER A 51 36.97 -25.63 -0.38
C SER A 51 36.34 -26.48 0.73
N SER A 52 35.40 -27.32 0.28
CA SER A 52 35.43 -28.80 0.30
C SER A 52 34.68 -29.61 1.39
N SER A 53 34.03 -30.67 0.87
CA SER A 53 33.66 -31.97 1.48
C SER A 53 32.54 -31.97 2.54
N SER A 54 31.70 -32.99 2.73
CA SER A 54 31.07 -34.08 1.96
C SER A 54 30.36 -34.98 3.00
N SER A 55 29.41 -35.81 2.56
CA SER A 55 28.75 -36.95 3.27
C SER A 55 27.66 -36.59 4.30
N SER A 56 26.39 -37.02 4.25
CA SER A 56 25.65 -38.26 3.88
C SER A 56 25.41 -39.23 5.04
N GLY A 57 24.14 -39.57 5.29
CA GLY A 57 23.64 -40.69 6.13
C GLY A 57 22.38 -40.27 6.92
N VAL A 58 21.13 -40.67 6.62
CA VAL A 58 20.51 -42.03 6.64
C VAL A 58 20.61 -42.63 8.07
N SER A 59 19.60 -43.10 8.81
CA SER A 59 18.14 -43.26 8.71
C SER A 59 17.63 -43.88 10.04
N ALA A 60 16.31 -44.06 10.16
CA ALA A 60 15.60 -45.16 10.85
C ALA A 60 15.26 -45.04 12.36
N ALA A 61 13.95 -44.89 12.59
CA ALA A 61 13.06 -45.77 13.34
C ALA A 61 13.57 -46.48 14.61
N GLY A 62 12.89 -46.18 15.72
CA GLY A 62 12.84 -47.01 16.93
C GLY A 62 11.52 -46.78 17.65
N SER A 63 10.68 -47.80 17.65
CA SER A 63 9.38 -47.87 18.32
C SER A 63 9.52 -48.33 19.78
N SER A 64 8.41 -48.22 20.51
CA SER A 64 8.04 -48.86 21.79
C SER A 64 8.25 -48.06 23.09
N GLY A 65 7.17 -47.97 23.87
CA GLY A 65 7.15 -47.34 25.20
C GLY A 65 5.76 -46.94 25.66
N SER A 66 4.87 -47.92 25.84
CA SER A 66 3.60 -47.75 26.56
C SER A 66 3.87 -47.57 28.05
N SER A 67 3.43 -46.46 28.65
CA SER A 67 3.21 -46.36 30.10
C SER A 67 2.15 -45.29 30.37
N GLY A 68 0.97 -45.73 30.82
CA GLY A 68 -0.06 -44.83 31.32
C GLY A 68 0.38 -44.20 32.63
N ILE A 69 0.29 -42.88 32.71
CA ILE A 69 0.21 -42.14 33.97
C ILE A 69 -0.91 -41.10 33.80
N THR A 70 -1.94 -41.27 34.62
CA THR A 70 -2.98 -40.29 34.87
C THR A 70 -2.38 -39.06 35.55
N SER A 71 -2.49 -37.88 34.94
CA SER A 71 -2.31 -36.61 35.64
C SER A 71 -3.36 -35.61 35.20
N SER A 72 -4.33 -35.44 36.10
CA SER A 72 -5.17 -34.27 36.31
C SER A 72 -4.41 -32.95 36.16
N GLY A 73 -5.03 -31.95 35.51
CA GLY A 73 -4.70 -30.53 35.75
C GLY A 73 -4.40 -29.66 34.53
N SER A 74 -5.25 -29.64 33.50
CA SER A 74 -5.23 -28.57 32.48
C SER A 74 -6.32 -27.53 32.77
N GLY A 75 -6.08 -26.68 33.77
CA GLY A 75 -7.03 -25.67 34.25
C GLY A 75 -6.62 -24.20 34.05
N GLY A 76 -5.56 -23.90 33.28
CA GLY A 76 -5.01 -22.54 33.15
C GLY A 76 -5.25 -21.83 31.81
N GLY A 77 -5.57 -22.55 30.73
CA GLY A 77 -5.64 -21.98 29.37
C GLY A 77 -7.00 -21.40 28.95
N GLY A 78 -8.10 -21.82 29.60
CA GLY A 78 -9.46 -21.45 29.19
C GLY A 78 -9.84 -20.00 29.53
N SER A 79 -9.45 -19.51 30.70
CA SER A 79 -9.85 -18.19 31.20
C SER A 79 -9.25 -17.02 30.39
N LEU A 80 -8.00 -17.16 29.92
CA LEU A 80 -7.32 -16.13 29.14
C LEU A 80 -7.90 -16.02 27.71
N SER A 81 -8.24 -17.16 27.10
CA SER A 81 -8.89 -17.23 25.79
C SER A 81 -10.29 -16.60 25.83
N GLU A 82 -11.05 -16.89 26.89
CA GLU A 82 -12.39 -16.32 27.10
C GLU A 82 -12.34 -14.81 27.36
N ALA A 83 -11.37 -14.33 28.14
CA ALA A 83 -11.17 -12.90 28.37
C ALA A 83 -10.80 -12.15 27.08
N LYS A 84 -9.95 -12.74 26.23
CA LYS A 84 -9.58 -12.17 24.93
C LYS A 84 -10.78 -12.10 23.99
N ARG A 85 -11.58 -13.16 23.92
CA ARG A 85 -12.81 -13.19 23.11
C ARG A 85 -13.80 -12.11 23.56
N LYS A 86 -14.01 -12.00 24.88
CA LYS A 86 -14.85 -10.96 25.45
C LYS A 86 -14.36 -9.54 25.13
N ALA A 87 -13.04 -9.31 25.17
CA ALA A 87 -12.46 -8.01 24.80
C ALA A 87 -12.67 -7.68 23.32
N VAL A 88 -12.55 -8.67 22.43
CA VAL A 88 -12.83 -8.50 21.00
C VAL A 88 -14.31 -8.15 20.77
N ASP A 89 -15.25 -8.86 21.43
CA ASP A 89 -16.69 -8.56 21.37
C ASP A 89 -17.00 -7.14 21.89
N GLU A 90 -16.34 -6.72 22.98
CA GLU A 90 -16.47 -5.37 23.55
C GLU A 90 -15.98 -4.29 22.56
N ILE A 91 -14.88 -4.54 21.84
CA ILE A 91 -14.38 -3.65 20.78
C ILE A 91 -15.39 -3.54 19.64
N SER A 92 -15.90 -4.67 19.13
CA SER A 92 -16.91 -4.69 18.05
C SER A 92 -18.15 -3.85 18.43
N LYS A 93 -18.66 -4.03 19.65
CA LYS A 93 -19.81 -3.24 20.16
C LYS A 93 -19.50 -1.75 20.26
N THR A 94 -18.32 -1.40 20.75
CA THR A 94 -17.91 0.00 20.94
C THR A 94 -17.68 0.70 19.60
N LEU A 95 -17.07 0.02 18.62
CA LEU A 95 -16.91 0.53 17.26
C LEU A 95 -18.27 0.79 16.59
N CYS A 96 -19.23 -0.11 16.76
CA CYS A 96 -20.59 0.08 16.25
C CYS A 96 -21.25 1.35 16.86
N GLN A 97 -21.11 1.57 18.17
CA GLN A 97 -21.62 2.78 18.83
C GLN A 97 -20.94 4.06 18.32
N ILE A 98 -19.61 4.03 18.13
CA ILE A 98 -18.86 5.14 17.54
C ILE A 98 -19.33 5.43 16.11
N LYS A 99 -19.59 4.38 15.33
CA LYS A 99 -20.11 4.48 13.97
C LYS A 99 -21.50 5.12 13.95
N THR A 100 -22.41 4.74 14.84
CA THR A 100 -23.72 5.39 14.95
C THR A 100 -23.59 6.89 15.24
N ILE A 101 -22.64 7.32 16.07
CA ILE A 101 -22.39 8.75 16.31
C ILE A 101 -21.91 9.47 15.04
N LEU A 102 -21.06 8.82 14.24
CA LEU A 102 -20.46 9.42 13.04
C LEU A 102 -21.37 9.45 11.82
N PHE A 103 -22.22 8.43 11.66
CA PHE A 103 -23.09 8.27 10.48
C PHE A 103 -24.55 8.61 10.74
N GLY A 104 -24.96 8.73 12.01
CA GLY A 104 -26.37 8.85 12.38
C GLY A 104 -27.02 7.49 12.65
N GLU A 105 -28.28 7.53 13.09
CA GLU A 105 -29.10 6.34 13.38
C GLU A 105 -30.35 6.35 12.49
N GLY A 106 -30.49 5.37 11.59
CA GLY A 106 -31.58 5.34 10.63
C GLY A 106 -31.52 6.53 9.66
N ASP A 107 -32.60 7.31 9.61
CA ASP A 107 -32.71 8.52 8.79
C ASP A 107 -32.27 9.81 9.53
N ALA A 108 -31.80 9.70 10.78
CA ALA A 108 -31.38 10.86 11.55
C ALA A 108 -29.92 11.25 11.26
N ASP A 109 -29.69 12.53 10.95
CA ASP A 109 -28.35 13.08 10.74
C ASP A 109 -27.47 13.02 12.01
N PRO A 110 -26.14 12.83 11.86
CA PRO A 110 -25.22 12.83 12.99
C PRO A 110 -25.17 14.20 13.68
N GLN A 111 -25.26 14.21 15.00
CA GLN A 111 -25.21 15.45 15.79
C GLN A 111 -23.80 16.07 15.74
N PRO A 112 -23.63 17.29 15.19
CA PRO A 112 -22.29 17.88 14.99
C PRO A 112 -21.47 18.04 16.27
N GLU A 113 -22.14 18.33 17.39
CA GLU A 113 -21.51 18.47 18.71
C GLU A 113 -20.92 17.13 19.19
N LEU A 114 -21.68 16.04 19.10
CA LEU A 114 -21.20 14.70 19.50
C LEU A 114 -20.05 14.24 18.61
N VAL A 115 -20.12 14.50 17.31
CA VAL A 115 -19.02 14.21 16.36
C VAL A 115 -17.77 15.01 16.72
N ALA A 116 -17.91 16.29 17.09
CA ALA A 116 -16.78 17.12 17.50
C ALA A 116 -16.14 16.62 18.80
N GLN A 117 -16.94 16.28 19.80
CA GLN A 117 -16.46 15.70 21.07
C GLN A 117 -15.75 14.37 20.84
N LEU A 118 -16.36 13.48 20.04
CA LEU A 118 -15.78 12.18 19.66
C LEU A 118 -14.42 12.35 18.98
N ALA A 119 -14.36 13.22 17.97
CA ALA A 119 -13.13 13.48 17.22
C ALA A 119 -12.02 13.99 18.14
N GLN A 120 -12.32 14.94 19.03
CA GLN A 120 -11.35 15.50 19.98
C GLN A 120 -10.77 14.41 20.91
N GLU A 121 -11.62 13.54 21.42
CA GLU A 121 -11.21 12.43 22.29
C GLU A 121 -10.37 11.40 21.51
N VAL A 122 -10.76 11.06 20.28
CA VAL A 122 -9.99 10.16 19.39
C VAL A 122 -8.56 10.67 19.17
N TYR A 123 -8.38 11.99 18.99
CA TYR A 123 -7.06 12.59 18.82
C TYR A 123 -6.26 12.58 20.12
N SER A 124 -6.90 12.97 21.22
CA SER A 124 -6.28 13.08 22.56
C SER A 124 -5.76 11.72 23.06
N HIS A 125 -6.45 10.64 22.70
CA HIS A 125 -6.14 9.27 23.11
C HIS A 125 -5.44 8.42 22.04
N HIS A 126 -5.08 9.02 20.89
CA HIS A 126 -4.38 8.37 19.78
C HIS A 126 -5.05 7.11 19.24
N VAL A 127 -6.39 7.08 19.28
CA VAL A 127 -7.15 5.88 18.97
C VAL A 127 -6.98 5.46 17.52
N LEU A 128 -6.85 6.39 16.57
CA LEU A 128 -6.60 6.05 15.16
C LEU A 128 -5.32 5.22 14.96
N GLN A 129 -4.25 5.52 15.70
CA GLN A 129 -3.00 4.75 15.63
C GLN A 129 -3.19 3.35 16.24
N LEU A 130 -3.86 3.28 17.40
CA LEU A 130 -4.13 2.00 18.07
C LEU A 130 -5.01 1.08 17.23
N LEU A 131 -6.02 1.64 16.56
CA LEU A 131 -6.91 0.89 15.67
C LEU A 131 -6.14 0.27 14.51
N VAL A 132 -5.31 1.04 13.81
CA VAL A 132 -4.51 0.51 12.68
C VAL A 132 -3.48 -0.50 13.16
N ALA A 133 -2.81 -0.26 14.29
CA ALA A 133 -1.80 -1.17 14.84
C ALA A 133 -2.38 -2.55 15.25
N HIS A 134 -3.62 -2.58 15.74
CA HIS A 134 -4.24 -3.79 16.29
C HIS A 134 -5.35 -4.38 15.42
N ILE A 135 -5.58 -3.83 14.22
CA ILE A 135 -6.68 -4.22 13.32
C ILE A 135 -6.68 -5.72 13.00
N SER A 136 -5.53 -6.39 13.01
CA SER A 136 -5.39 -7.84 12.80
C SER A 136 -6.05 -8.69 13.90
N LYS A 137 -6.23 -8.12 15.10
CA LYS A 137 -6.84 -8.80 16.25
C LYS A 137 -8.37 -8.66 16.30
N PHE A 138 -8.95 -7.82 15.45
CA PHE A 138 -10.40 -7.55 15.45
C PHE A 138 -11.17 -8.56 14.60
N GLU A 139 -12.48 -8.66 14.84
CA GLU A 139 -13.38 -9.43 13.99
C GLU A 139 -13.53 -8.82 12.59
N PHE A 140 -13.98 -9.64 11.65
CA PHE A 140 -14.12 -9.25 10.25
C PHE A 140 -14.94 -7.95 10.06
N GLU A 141 -16.09 -7.83 10.71
CA GLU A 141 -16.94 -6.64 10.59
C GLU A 141 -16.31 -5.43 11.30
N ALA A 142 -15.69 -5.64 12.46
CA ALA A 142 -14.97 -4.59 13.17
C ALA A 142 -13.80 -4.00 12.35
N LYS A 143 -13.09 -4.81 11.55
CA LYS A 143 -12.06 -4.32 10.61
C LYS A 143 -12.63 -3.35 9.57
N LYS A 144 -13.85 -3.61 9.07
CA LYS A 144 -14.55 -2.71 8.14
C LYS A 144 -14.99 -1.44 8.84
N ASP A 145 -15.54 -1.55 10.04
CA ASP A 145 -15.96 -0.40 10.85
C ASP A 145 -14.77 0.52 11.15
N VAL A 146 -13.60 -0.03 11.47
CA VAL A 146 -12.36 0.76 11.63
C VAL A 146 -12.04 1.56 10.38
N SER A 147 -12.09 0.94 9.21
CA SER A 147 -11.81 1.62 7.94
C SER A 147 -12.81 2.74 7.66
N GLN A 148 -14.10 2.50 7.93
CA GLN A 148 -15.16 3.50 7.77
C GLN A 148 -15.01 4.68 8.74
N ILE A 149 -14.80 4.40 10.03
CA ILE A 149 -14.60 5.40 11.09
C ILE A 149 -13.36 6.25 10.78
N PHE A 150 -12.24 5.62 10.42
CA PHE A 150 -11.01 6.32 10.07
C PHE A 150 -11.24 7.27 8.90
N ASN A 151 -11.87 6.79 7.82
CA ASN A 151 -12.07 7.59 6.61
C ASN A 151 -13.06 8.75 6.83
N VAL A 152 -14.12 8.56 7.61
CA VAL A 152 -15.05 9.66 7.95
C VAL A 152 -14.36 10.72 8.79
N LEU A 153 -13.60 10.32 9.81
CA LEU A 153 -12.84 11.29 10.61
C LEU A 153 -11.80 12.01 9.74
N LEU A 154 -11.12 11.31 8.84
CA LEU A 154 -10.12 11.93 7.96
C LEU A 154 -10.72 12.98 7.01
N ARG A 155 -11.94 12.74 6.51
CA ARG A 155 -12.67 13.69 5.65
C ARG A 155 -13.29 14.87 6.41
N ARG A 156 -13.29 14.85 7.74
CA ARG A 156 -13.91 15.90 8.57
C ARG A 156 -13.19 17.23 8.39
N GLN A 157 -13.97 18.27 8.10
CA GLN A 157 -13.49 19.65 7.95
C GLN A 157 -14.12 20.58 8.99
N ILE A 158 -13.36 21.59 9.43
CA ILE A 158 -13.85 22.72 10.22
C ILE A 158 -13.43 23.99 9.48
N GLY A 159 -14.37 24.61 8.78
CA GLY A 159 -14.06 25.66 7.81
C GLY A 159 -13.16 25.12 6.71
N SER A 160 -12.01 25.76 6.49
CA SER A 160 -10.99 25.30 5.53
C SER A 160 -9.98 24.30 6.10
N ARG A 161 -10.02 24.03 7.41
CA ARG A 161 -9.06 23.15 8.08
C ARG A 161 -9.54 21.70 8.07
N SER A 162 -8.58 20.79 8.02
CA SER A 162 -8.80 19.34 8.13
C SER A 162 -8.10 18.82 9.39
N PRO A 163 -8.75 18.87 10.58
CA PRO A 163 -8.09 18.61 11.86
C PRO A 163 -7.41 17.25 11.94
N THR A 164 -8.02 16.22 11.35
CA THR A 164 -7.48 14.85 11.33
C THR A 164 -6.21 14.77 10.51
N VAL A 165 -6.14 15.49 9.38
CA VAL A 165 -4.94 15.57 8.54
C VAL A 165 -3.80 16.23 9.31
N GLU A 166 -4.08 17.35 9.97
CA GLU A 166 -3.11 18.06 10.81
C GLU A 166 -2.62 17.18 11.97
N TYR A 167 -3.53 16.46 12.62
CA TYR A 167 -3.20 15.48 13.66
C TYR A 167 -2.29 14.36 13.14
N LEU A 168 -2.64 13.74 12.01
CA LEU A 168 -1.86 12.65 11.41
C LEU A 168 -0.51 13.13 10.86
N ALA A 169 -0.41 14.38 10.42
CA ALA A 169 0.86 14.95 9.97
C ALA A 169 1.91 15.02 11.09
N THR A 170 1.46 15.16 12.35
CA THR A 170 2.34 15.08 13.53
C THR A 170 2.68 13.64 13.96
N ARG A 171 2.11 12.62 13.30
CA ARG A 171 2.28 11.19 13.61
C ARG A 171 2.50 10.33 12.36
N PRO A 172 3.68 10.44 11.72
CA PRO A 172 4.04 9.69 10.53
C PRO A 172 3.86 8.16 10.64
N GLU A 173 4.02 7.60 11.84
CA GLU A 173 3.88 6.16 12.07
C GLU A 173 2.53 5.60 11.62
N VAL A 174 1.45 6.38 11.66
CA VAL A 174 0.11 5.88 11.27
C VAL A 174 0.06 5.52 9.78
N ILE A 175 0.65 6.35 8.91
CA ILE A 175 0.67 6.05 7.47
C ILE A 175 1.57 4.86 7.16
N PHE A 176 2.67 4.69 7.89
CA PHE A 176 3.56 3.54 7.73
C PHE A 176 2.96 2.25 8.26
N LEU A 177 2.19 2.28 9.36
CA LEU A 177 1.42 1.13 9.83
C LEU A 177 0.36 0.70 8.81
N ALA A 178 -0.34 1.65 8.19
CA ALA A 178 -1.32 1.33 7.14
C ALA A 178 -0.66 0.70 5.91
N LEU A 179 0.51 1.22 5.49
CA LEU A 179 1.31 0.64 4.41
C LEU A 179 1.80 -0.77 4.77
N ARG A 180 2.32 -0.95 5.98
CA ARG A 180 2.80 -2.26 6.47
C ARG A 180 1.69 -3.29 6.59
N GLY A 181 0.43 -2.87 6.64
CA GLY A 181 -0.73 -3.76 6.62
C GLY A 181 -0.76 -4.71 5.42
N TYR A 182 -0.08 -4.39 4.31
CA TYR A 182 0.10 -5.30 3.17
C TYR A 182 0.90 -6.58 3.51
N GLU A 183 1.72 -6.58 4.57
CA GLU A 183 2.40 -7.78 5.07
C GLU A 183 1.43 -8.82 5.64
N ASN A 184 0.20 -8.41 5.98
CA ASN A 184 -0.82 -9.28 6.58
C ASN A 184 -2.06 -9.40 5.67
N PRO A 185 -2.25 -10.54 4.98
CA PRO A 185 -3.37 -10.75 4.07
C PRO A 185 -4.76 -10.53 4.68
N ASP A 186 -4.94 -10.78 5.99
CA ASP A 186 -6.24 -10.68 6.67
C ASP A 186 -6.71 -9.24 6.88
N VAL A 187 -5.83 -8.26 6.70
CA VAL A 187 -6.12 -6.84 6.92
C VAL A 187 -5.68 -5.94 5.78
N ALA A 188 -4.83 -6.43 4.87
CA ALA A 188 -4.25 -5.69 3.76
C ALA A 188 -5.24 -4.78 3.01
N LEU A 189 -6.43 -5.28 2.66
CA LEU A 189 -7.43 -4.48 1.95
C LEU A 189 -8.08 -3.40 2.84
N ASN A 190 -8.26 -3.66 4.14
CA ASN A 190 -8.78 -2.67 5.08
C ASN A 190 -7.77 -1.54 5.29
N THR A 191 -6.50 -1.89 5.56
CA THR A 191 -5.42 -0.91 5.72
C THR A 191 -5.10 -0.20 4.41
N GLY A 192 -5.27 -0.87 3.27
CA GLY A 192 -5.17 -0.30 1.93
C GLY A 192 -6.23 0.76 1.66
N MET A 193 -7.48 0.56 2.10
CA MET A 193 -8.54 1.58 2.03
C MET A 193 -8.22 2.80 2.90
N ILE A 194 -7.69 2.59 4.11
CA ILE A 194 -7.27 3.66 5.01
C ILE A 194 -6.11 4.44 4.40
N LEU A 195 -5.10 3.74 3.87
CA LEU A 195 -3.96 4.33 3.20
C LEU A 195 -4.40 5.20 2.02
N ARG A 196 -5.29 4.67 1.17
CA ARG A 196 -5.83 5.38 0.01
C ARG A 196 -6.47 6.71 0.39
N GLU A 197 -7.23 6.74 1.48
CA GLU A 197 -7.85 7.97 1.96
C GLU A 197 -6.80 8.98 2.47
N MET A 198 -5.78 8.52 3.19
CA MET A 198 -4.66 9.37 3.61
C MET A 198 -3.93 10.01 2.43
N LEU A 199 -3.70 9.24 1.36
CA LEU A 199 -3.02 9.71 0.15
C LEU A 199 -3.78 10.82 -0.59
N ARG A 200 -5.08 11.00 -0.32
CA ARG A 200 -5.84 12.13 -0.88
C ARG A 200 -5.41 13.49 -0.37
N HIS A 201 -4.72 13.54 0.76
CA HIS A 201 -4.25 14.76 1.38
C HIS A 201 -2.75 14.93 1.13
N GLU A 202 -2.36 16.03 0.48
CA GLU A 202 -0.98 16.28 0.04
C GLU A 202 0.03 16.15 1.18
N GLN A 203 -0.29 16.70 2.36
CA GLN A 203 0.58 16.63 3.54
C GLN A 203 0.92 15.20 3.97
N LEU A 204 -0.05 14.28 3.93
CA LEU A 204 0.16 12.89 4.33
C LEU A 204 0.82 12.09 3.20
N ALA A 205 0.41 12.32 1.95
CA ALA A 205 1.06 11.72 0.79
C ALA A 205 2.55 12.08 0.73
N LYS A 206 2.91 13.32 1.10
CA LYS A 206 4.30 13.78 1.18
C LYS A 206 5.12 12.96 2.19
N ILE A 207 4.56 12.68 3.36
CA ILE A 207 5.23 11.87 4.40
C ILE A 207 5.60 10.50 3.85
N LEU A 208 4.68 9.85 3.12
CA LEU A 208 4.96 8.55 2.52
C LEU A 208 5.97 8.67 1.38
N LEU A 209 5.69 9.51 0.38
CA LEU A 209 6.49 9.61 -0.84
C LEU A 209 7.97 9.95 -0.56
N TYR A 210 8.23 10.85 0.38
CA TYR A 210 9.59 11.27 0.73
C TYR A 210 10.29 10.32 1.73
N SER A 211 9.65 9.22 2.14
CA SER A 211 10.24 8.23 3.03
C SER A 211 10.86 7.06 2.26
N ASP A 212 11.85 6.40 2.86
CA ASP A 212 12.37 5.14 2.32
C ASP A 212 11.31 4.03 2.24
N ARG A 213 10.24 4.14 3.05
CA ARG A 213 9.13 3.17 3.06
C ARG A 213 8.31 3.20 1.77
N PHE A 214 8.34 4.28 1.00
CA PHE A 214 7.74 4.30 -0.34
C PHE A 214 8.28 3.16 -1.23
N TYR A 215 9.56 2.81 -1.09
CA TYR A 215 10.21 1.77 -1.88
C TYR A 215 9.86 0.34 -1.45
N THR A 216 8.96 0.14 -0.48
CA THR A 216 8.38 -1.19 -0.19
C THR A 216 7.20 -1.54 -1.09
N PHE A 217 6.59 -0.56 -1.79
CA PHE A 217 5.46 -0.83 -2.70
C PHE A 217 5.79 -1.88 -3.77
N PRO A 218 6.93 -1.83 -4.49
CA PRO A 218 7.28 -2.85 -5.48
C PRO A 218 7.27 -4.27 -4.91
N ASP A 219 7.78 -4.46 -3.69
CA ASP A 219 7.78 -5.76 -3.03
C ASP A 219 6.34 -6.25 -2.76
N TYR A 220 5.48 -5.38 -2.21
CA TYR A 220 4.07 -5.74 -2.01
C TYR A 220 3.33 -6.02 -3.32
N ILE A 221 3.64 -5.30 -4.39
CA ILE A 221 3.04 -5.50 -5.71
C ILE A 221 3.44 -6.87 -6.28
N GLU A 222 4.68 -7.31 -6.09
CA GLU A 222 5.20 -8.55 -6.69
C GLU A 222 4.93 -9.81 -5.85
N THR A 223 4.88 -9.68 -4.52
CA THR A 223 4.90 -10.85 -3.61
C THR A 223 3.53 -11.20 -3.02
N THR A 224 2.55 -10.29 -3.05
CA THR A 224 1.24 -10.51 -2.43
C THR A 224 0.23 -11.16 -3.40
N THR A 225 -0.91 -11.61 -2.86
CA THR A 225 -1.98 -12.21 -3.67
C THR A 225 -2.57 -11.18 -4.64
N PHE A 226 -3.14 -11.66 -5.75
CA PHE A 226 -3.61 -10.80 -6.84
C PHE A 226 -4.46 -9.60 -6.40
N GLY A 227 -5.44 -9.81 -5.51
CA GLY A 227 -6.30 -8.73 -5.01
C GLY A 227 -5.52 -7.68 -4.19
N ILE A 228 -4.57 -8.13 -3.37
CA ILE A 228 -3.72 -7.26 -2.56
C ILE A 228 -2.71 -6.51 -3.44
N SER A 229 -2.09 -7.20 -4.40
CA SER A 229 -1.17 -6.61 -5.37
C SER A 229 -1.85 -5.50 -6.19
N CYS A 230 -3.07 -5.71 -6.66
CA CYS A 230 -3.86 -4.69 -7.37
C CYS A 230 -4.16 -3.46 -6.49
N ASP A 231 -4.48 -3.68 -5.21
CA ASP A 231 -4.73 -2.61 -4.25
C ASP A 231 -3.45 -1.82 -3.91
N ALA A 232 -2.33 -2.52 -3.67
CA ALA A 232 -1.01 -1.93 -3.46
C ALA A 232 -0.57 -1.11 -4.67
N PHE A 233 -0.72 -1.64 -5.89
CA PHE A 233 -0.42 -0.90 -7.12
C PHE A 233 -1.30 0.35 -7.26
N SER A 234 -2.58 0.26 -6.89
CA SER A 234 -3.49 1.41 -6.92
C SER A 234 -3.03 2.53 -5.98
N ASN A 235 -2.59 2.19 -4.77
CA ASN A 235 -2.07 3.16 -3.80
C ASN A 235 -0.69 3.71 -4.19
N PHE A 236 0.17 2.88 -4.79
CA PHE A 236 1.43 3.32 -5.39
C PHE A 236 1.18 4.35 -6.50
N LYS A 237 0.27 4.04 -7.42
CA LYS A 237 -0.19 4.95 -8.49
C LYS A 237 -0.74 6.25 -7.91
N GLU A 238 -1.67 6.17 -6.96
CA GLU A 238 -2.28 7.33 -6.31
C GLU A 238 -1.23 8.28 -5.73
N THR A 239 -0.22 7.73 -5.07
CA THR A 239 0.90 8.49 -4.49
C THR A 239 1.68 9.26 -5.57
N LEU A 240 1.79 8.70 -6.79
CA LEU A 240 2.57 9.24 -7.90
C LEU A 240 1.79 10.16 -8.85
N THR A 241 0.46 10.18 -8.82
CA THR A 241 -0.33 10.92 -9.83
C THR A 241 -1.27 11.96 -9.27
N ARG A 242 -1.62 11.89 -7.97
CA ARG A 242 -2.58 12.83 -7.39
C ARG A 242 -2.03 14.24 -7.23
N HIS A 243 -0.91 14.40 -6.53
CA HIS A 243 -0.37 15.69 -6.13
C HIS A 243 0.76 16.13 -7.08
N LYS A 244 0.38 16.47 -8.32
CA LYS A 244 1.29 16.62 -9.47
C LYS A 244 2.56 17.44 -9.21
N SER A 245 2.42 18.63 -8.61
CA SER A 245 3.56 19.52 -8.32
C SER A 245 4.55 18.90 -7.32
N MET A 246 4.03 18.31 -6.24
CA MET A 246 4.82 17.63 -5.23
C MET A 246 5.55 16.42 -5.80
N VAL A 247 4.85 15.62 -6.63
CA VAL A 247 5.44 14.43 -7.25
C VAL A 247 6.51 14.81 -8.28
N ALA A 248 6.27 15.82 -9.12
CA ALA A 248 7.26 16.32 -10.08
C ALA A 248 8.57 16.69 -9.38
N THR A 249 8.46 17.48 -8.29
CA THR A 249 9.61 17.88 -7.46
C THR A 249 10.36 16.67 -6.89
N TYR A 250 9.62 15.67 -6.39
CA TYR A 250 10.21 14.45 -5.84
C TYR A 250 10.93 13.63 -6.91
N LEU A 251 10.29 13.40 -8.07
CA LEU A 251 10.83 12.60 -9.16
C LEU A 251 12.06 13.25 -9.80
N GLU A 252 12.09 14.58 -9.90
CA GLU A 252 13.28 15.30 -10.37
C GLU A 252 14.46 15.10 -9.42
N SER A 253 14.23 15.25 -8.12
CA SER A 253 15.27 15.13 -7.08
C SER A 253 15.77 13.69 -6.87
N ASN A 254 14.92 12.69 -7.11
CA ASN A 254 15.20 11.28 -6.84
C ASN A 254 15.20 10.41 -8.10
N TYR A 255 15.42 11.03 -9.27
CA TYR A 255 15.23 10.42 -10.59
C TYR A 255 15.89 9.05 -10.71
N ASP A 256 17.20 8.97 -10.42
CA ASP A 256 17.98 7.75 -10.65
C ASP A 256 17.50 6.60 -9.75
N ARG A 257 17.29 6.85 -8.46
CA ARG A 257 16.79 5.85 -7.51
C ARG A 257 15.37 5.40 -7.88
N PHE A 258 14.50 6.34 -8.22
CA PHE A 258 13.12 6.05 -8.61
C PHE A 258 13.07 5.17 -9.86
N PHE A 259 13.70 5.60 -10.97
CA PHE A 259 13.63 4.86 -12.24
C PHE A 259 14.41 3.56 -12.22
N ALA A 260 15.50 3.45 -11.46
CA ALA A 260 16.16 2.17 -11.23
C ALA A 260 15.19 1.16 -10.58
N THR A 261 14.43 1.59 -9.58
CA THR A 261 13.42 0.75 -8.94
C THR A 261 12.23 0.49 -9.88
N TYR A 262 11.72 1.52 -10.55
CA TYR A 262 10.55 1.40 -11.42
C TYR A 262 10.80 0.47 -12.62
N THR A 263 12.05 0.40 -13.10
CA THR A 263 12.45 -0.50 -14.18
C THR A 263 12.23 -1.98 -13.83
N THR A 264 12.36 -2.36 -12.55
CA THR A 264 12.09 -3.74 -12.12
C THR A 264 10.63 -4.13 -12.35
N LEU A 265 9.69 -3.19 -12.14
CA LEU A 265 8.26 -3.39 -12.40
C LEU A 265 7.95 -3.47 -13.90
N LEU A 266 8.64 -2.70 -14.75
CA LEU A 266 8.54 -2.78 -16.21
C LEU A 266 9.06 -4.10 -16.78
N GLN A 267 9.98 -4.75 -16.05
CA GLN A 267 10.57 -6.04 -16.41
C GLN A 267 9.93 -7.21 -15.65
N SER A 268 8.87 -6.95 -14.88
CA SER A 268 8.18 -7.97 -14.10
C SER A 268 7.72 -9.15 -14.96
N PRO A 269 7.89 -10.40 -14.50
CA PRO A 269 7.29 -11.55 -15.17
C PRO A 269 5.76 -11.57 -15.01
N ASN A 270 5.20 -10.83 -14.04
CA ASN A 270 3.76 -10.73 -13.85
C ASN A 270 3.15 -9.82 -14.92
N TYR A 271 2.29 -10.40 -15.76
CA TYR A 271 1.61 -9.69 -16.85
C TYR A 271 0.89 -8.42 -16.37
N VAL A 272 0.15 -8.50 -15.27
CA VAL A 272 -0.66 -7.38 -14.77
C VAL A 272 0.24 -6.27 -14.24
N THR A 273 1.25 -6.61 -13.42
CA THR A 273 2.23 -5.63 -12.93
C THR A 273 2.95 -4.95 -14.08
N LYS A 274 3.47 -5.72 -15.04
CA LYS A 274 4.19 -5.20 -16.20
C LYS A 274 3.33 -4.25 -17.02
N ARG A 275 2.09 -4.66 -17.35
CA ARG A 275 1.17 -3.84 -18.13
C ARG A 275 0.79 -2.55 -17.39
N GLN A 276 0.39 -2.64 -16.12
CA GLN A 276 -0.04 -1.46 -15.36
C GLN A 276 1.11 -0.50 -15.09
N SER A 277 2.33 -1.00 -14.89
CA SER A 277 3.54 -0.17 -14.74
C SER A 277 3.88 0.57 -16.03
N LEU A 278 3.71 -0.08 -17.18
CA LEU A 278 3.94 0.56 -18.47
C LEU A 278 2.90 1.65 -18.78
N LYS A 279 1.63 1.37 -18.47
CA LYS A 279 0.56 2.37 -18.56
C LYS A 279 0.83 3.58 -17.66
N LEU A 280 1.18 3.34 -16.39
CA LEU A 280 1.51 4.40 -15.43
C LEU A 280 2.75 5.20 -15.85
N LEU A 281 3.75 4.56 -16.46
CA LEU A 281 4.90 5.27 -17.02
C LEU A 281 4.46 6.27 -18.10
N GLY A 282 3.58 5.86 -19.02
CA GLY A 282 3.00 6.74 -20.02
C GLY A 282 2.28 7.94 -19.39
N GLU A 283 1.45 7.70 -18.36
CA GLU A 283 0.76 8.76 -17.61
C GLU A 283 1.74 9.74 -16.95
N ILE A 284 2.83 9.24 -16.34
CA ILE A 284 3.86 10.08 -15.70
C ILE A 284 4.61 10.94 -16.73
N LEU A 285 5.02 10.35 -17.85
CA LEU A 285 5.81 11.05 -18.87
C LEU A 285 5.01 12.08 -19.66
N LEU A 286 3.71 11.84 -19.87
CA LEU A 286 2.83 12.75 -20.60
C LEU A 286 2.25 13.87 -19.73
N ASP A 287 2.44 13.84 -18.41
CA ASP A 287 2.00 14.94 -17.56
C ASP A 287 2.90 16.18 -17.76
N ARG A 288 2.26 17.32 -18.04
CA ARG A 288 2.92 18.61 -18.24
C ARG A 288 3.82 19.04 -17.07
N THR A 289 3.51 18.66 -15.83
CA THR A 289 4.36 19.01 -14.68
C THR A 289 5.67 18.23 -14.67
N ASN A 290 5.72 17.11 -15.39
CA ASN A 290 6.86 16.20 -15.44
C ASN A 290 7.75 16.43 -16.68
N PHE A 291 7.68 17.60 -17.32
CA PHE A 291 8.42 17.88 -18.55
C PHE A 291 9.94 17.64 -18.43
N THR A 292 10.56 18.04 -17.32
CA THR A 292 11.99 17.80 -17.05
C THR A 292 12.29 16.31 -16.93
N ILE A 293 11.44 15.58 -16.19
CA ILE A 293 11.54 14.12 -16.01
C ILE A 293 11.39 13.40 -17.35
N MET A 294 10.39 13.78 -18.14
CA MET A 294 10.15 13.25 -19.48
C MET A 294 11.35 13.46 -20.39
N THR A 295 11.88 14.67 -20.44
CA THR A 295 13.02 15.03 -21.30
C THR A 295 14.27 14.22 -20.93
N ARG A 296 14.53 14.03 -19.63
CA ARG A 296 15.61 13.16 -19.15
C ARG A 296 15.37 11.70 -19.52
N TYR A 297 14.13 11.20 -19.37
CA TYR A 297 13.79 9.81 -19.68
C TYR A 297 13.96 9.45 -21.15
N ILE A 298 13.49 10.32 -22.05
CA ILE A 298 13.55 10.08 -23.50
C ILE A 298 14.93 10.34 -24.10
N SER A 299 15.89 10.80 -23.29
CA SER A 299 17.29 10.99 -23.69
C SER A 299 18.17 9.77 -23.44
N SER A 300 17.66 8.72 -22.78
CA SER A 300 18.38 7.49 -22.46
C SER A 300 18.25 6.44 -23.57
N GLU A 301 19.38 5.94 -24.07
CA GLU A 301 19.41 4.84 -25.04
C GLU A 301 18.78 3.55 -24.49
N ASP A 302 19.00 3.25 -23.21
CA ASP A 302 18.54 2.01 -22.60
C ASP A 302 17.01 2.01 -22.46
N ASN A 303 16.44 3.17 -22.13
CA ASN A 303 14.99 3.34 -22.09
C ASN A 303 14.37 3.16 -23.49
N LEU A 304 14.98 3.73 -24.54
CA LEU A 304 14.52 3.53 -25.91
C LEU A 304 14.58 2.06 -26.32
N LYS A 305 15.72 1.39 -26.10
CA LYS A 305 15.91 -0.04 -26.42
C LYS A 305 14.88 -0.89 -25.68
N MET A 306 14.60 -0.59 -24.41
CA MET A 306 13.58 -1.28 -23.63
C MET A 306 12.18 -1.12 -24.24
N MET A 307 11.78 0.11 -24.58
CA MET A 307 10.48 0.36 -25.21
C MET A 307 10.35 -0.34 -26.58
N MET A 308 11.40 -0.30 -27.40
CA MET A 308 11.43 -0.99 -28.69
C MET A 308 11.33 -2.52 -28.55
N ASN A 309 11.91 -3.10 -27.49
CA ASN A 309 11.74 -4.53 -27.20
C ASN A 309 10.32 -4.84 -26.72
N LEU A 310 9.70 -3.97 -25.91
CA LEU A 310 8.32 -4.13 -25.44
C LEU A 310 7.28 -3.99 -26.55
N LEU A 311 7.56 -3.22 -27.62
CA LEU A 311 6.74 -3.22 -28.84
C LEU A 311 6.65 -4.62 -29.49
N ARG A 312 7.60 -5.51 -29.19
CA ARG A 312 7.65 -6.89 -29.71
C ARG A 312 7.27 -7.92 -28.64
N ASP A 313 6.72 -7.49 -27.51
CA ASP A 313 6.26 -8.41 -26.45
C ASP A 313 5.19 -9.38 -26.99
N ARG A 314 5.02 -10.56 -26.40
CA ARG A 314 4.01 -11.53 -26.86
C ARG A 314 2.58 -11.02 -26.64
N SER A 315 2.39 -10.11 -25.69
CA SER A 315 1.07 -9.55 -25.37
C SER A 315 0.79 -8.28 -26.17
N LYS A 316 -0.23 -8.35 -27.03
CA LYS A 316 -0.84 -7.21 -27.74
C LYS A 316 -1.10 -5.99 -26.82
N ASN A 317 -1.54 -6.23 -25.58
CA ASN A 317 -1.80 -5.13 -24.66
C ASN A 317 -0.52 -4.47 -24.14
N ILE A 318 0.57 -5.22 -23.94
CA ILE A 318 1.86 -4.65 -23.55
C ILE A 318 2.46 -3.86 -24.71
N GLN A 319 2.39 -4.41 -25.92
CA GLN A 319 2.81 -3.71 -27.14
C GLN A 319 2.12 -2.35 -27.26
N PHE A 320 0.80 -2.31 -27.03
CA PHE A 320 0.01 -1.09 -27.09
C PHE A 320 0.44 -0.04 -26.05
N GLU A 321 0.61 -0.42 -24.78
CA GLU A 321 1.10 0.53 -23.76
C GLU A 321 2.56 0.97 -24.06
N ALA A 322 3.40 0.09 -24.62
CA ALA A 322 4.76 0.42 -25.03
C ALA A 322 4.78 1.46 -26.14
N PHE A 323 3.83 1.39 -27.08
CA PHE A 323 3.67 2.36 -28.16
C PHE A 323 3.44 3.77 -27.60
N HIS A 324 2.58 3.93 -26.60
CA HIS A 324 2.32 5.25 -26.00
C HIS A 324 3.55 5.88 -25.33
N VAL A 325 4.51 5.07 -24.86
CA VAL A 325 5.79 5.58 -24.34
C VAL A 325 6.78 5.81 -25.50
N PHE A 326 6.85 4.88 -26.45
CA PHE A 326 7.74 4.96 -27.62
C PHE A 326 7.47 6.21 -28.46
N LYS A 327 6.20 6.56 -28.70
CA LYS A 327 5.85 7.76 -29.48
C LYS A 327 6.44 9.04 -28.89
N VAL A 328 6.64 9.12 -27.57
CA VAL A 328 7.24 10.30 -26.91
C VAL A 328 8.71 10.47 -27.31
N PHE A 329 9.45 9.38 -27.52
CA PHE A 329 10.82 9.44 -28.06
C PHE A 329 10.83 9.97 -29.50
N VAL A 330 9.88 9.51 -30.32
CA VAL A 330 9.78 9.89 -31.74
C VAL A 330 9.26 11.32 -31.92
N ALA A 331 8.31 11.75 -31.09
CA ALA A 331 7.74 13.09 -31.12
C ALA A 331 8.69 14.18 -30.58
N ASN A 332 9.77 13.82 -29.87
CA ASN A 332 10.73 14.79 -29.35
C ASN A 332 11.39 15.58 -30.50
N PRO A 333 11.21 16.91 -30.61
CA PRO A 333 11.82 17.69 -31.69
C PRO A 333 13.34 17.84 -31.54
N LYS A 334 13.87 17.71 -30.31
CA LYS A 334 15.29 17.86 -29.98
C LYS A 334 15.86 16.53 -29.51
N LYS A 335 15.86 15.54 -30.42
CA LYS A 335 16.39 14.20 -30.11
C LYS A 335 17.90 14.26 -29.89
N PRO A 336 18.44 13.65 -28.81
CA PRO A 336 19.89 13.48 -28.70
C PRO A 336 20.46 12.66 -29.87
N PRO A 337 21.70 12.92 -30.32
CA PRO A 337 22.30 12.22 -31.46
C PRO A 337 22.31 10.69 -31.33
N GLN A 338 22.44 10.19 -30.11
CA GLN A 338 22.40 8.76 -29.78
C GLN A 338 21.02 8.14 -30.06
N ILE A 339 19.95 8.81 -29.62
CA ILE A 339 18.56 8.43 -29.85
C ILE A 339 18.25 8.46 -31.35
N GLU A 340 18.62 9.55 -32.01
CA GLU A 340 18.45 9.69 -33.46
C GLU A 340 19.20 8.59 -34.24
N GLY A 341 20.43 8.27 -33.83
CA GLY A 341 21.22 7.20 -34.43
C GLY A 341 20.55 5.82 -34.32
N ILE A 342 19.93 5.49 -33.18
CA ILE A 342 19.18 4.24 -33.01
C ILE A 342 17.95 4.22 -33.92
N LEU A 343 17.18 5.31 -33.97
CA LEU A 343 15.98 5.40 -34.81
C LEU A 343 16.32 5.32 -36.30
N ARG A 344 17.34 6.05 -36.77
CA ARG A 344 17.79 6.00 -38.18
C ARG A 344 18.28 4.62 -38.58
N ARG A 345 19.06 3.93 -37.73
CA ARG A 345 19.54 2.58 -38.03
C ARG A 345 18.41 1.55 -38.18
N ASN A 346 17.27 1.80 -37.54
CA ASN A 346 16.12 0.90 -37.56
C ASN A 346 14.93 1.45 -38.37
N SER A 347 15.10 2.55 -39.12
CA SER A 347 13.99 3.29 -39.74
C SER A 347 13.12 2.39 -40.62
N ASP A 348 13.72 1.65 -41.55
CA ASP A 348 12.98 0.83 -42.51
C ASP A 348 12.20 -0.29 -41.82
N ARG A 349 12.79 -0.86 -40.75
CA ARG A 349 12.15 -1.92 -39.96
C ARG A 349 11.02 -1.35 -39.11
N LEU A 350 11.21 -0.18 -38.51
CA LEU A 350 10.20 0.51 -37.71
C LEU A 350 9.01 0.93 -38.55
N VAL A 351 9.22 1.51 -39.73
CA VAL A 351 8.14 1.91 -40.63
C VAL A 351 7.30 0.70 -41.03
N ARG A 352 7.95 -0.38 -41.52
CA ARG A 352 7.23 -1.62 -41.88
C ARG A 352 6.47 -2.21 -40.69
N PHE A 353 7.12 -2.27 -39.52
CA PHE A 353 6.50 -2.76 -38.29
C PHE A 353 5.25 -1.95 -37.92
N LEU A 354 5.36 -0.62 -37.90
CA LEU A 354 4.26 0.28 -37.54
C LEU A 354 3.12 0.22 -38.56
N THR A 355 3.38 0.06 -39.86
CA THR A 355 2.33 -0.12 -40.88
C THR A 355 1.40 -1.30 -40.54
N GLU A 356 1.96 -2.41 -40.05
CA GLU A 356 1.21 -3.63 -39.71
C GLU A 356 0.75 -3.68 -38.24
N PHE A 357 1.23 -2.75 -37.41
CA PHE A 357 0.99 -2.75 -35.97
C PHE A 357 -0.48 -2.44 -35.63
N HIS A 358 -1.16 -3.41 -35.01
CA HIS A 358 -2.52 -3.28 -34.44
C HIS A 358 -3.58 -2.65 -35.38
N ASN A 359 -3.58 -3.02 -36.66
CA ASN A 359 -4.60 -2.56 -37.63
C ASN A 359 -6.03 -3.06 -37.31
N ASP A 360 -6.17 -3.99 -36.36
CA ASP A 360 -7.43 -4.49 -35.85
C ASP A 360 -8.09 -3.58 -34.79
N LYS A 361 -7.46 -2.44 -34.43
CA LYS A 361 -8.02 -1.48 -33.46
C LYS A 361 -8.79 -0.36 -34.14
N ASP A 362 -10.08 -0.25 -33.80
CA ASP A 362 -10.97 0.86 -34.15
C ASP A 362 -10.81 2.03 -33.16
N ASP A 363 -9.60 2.58 -33.07
CA ASP A 363 -9.27 3.76 -32.25
C ASP A 363 -8.66 4.83 -33.16
N GLU A 364 -9.45 5.83 -33.54
CA GLU A 364 -9.04 6.88 -34.48
C GLU A 364 -7.79 7.62 -34.00
N GLN A 365 -7.72 7.94 -32.70
CA GLN A 365 -6.55 8.62 -32.13
C GLN A 365 -5.30 7.74 -32.29
N PHE A 366 -5.40 6.45 -32.03
CA PHE A 366 -4.28 5.54 -32.24
C PHE A 366 -3.85 5.44 -33.70
N VAL A 367 -4.81 5.41 -34.64
CA VAL A 367 -4.51 5.39 -36.09
C VAL A 367 -3.75 6.65 -36.51
N ASP A 368 -4.22 7.83 -36.07
CA ASP A 368 -3.57 9.11 -36.35
C ASP A 368 -2.16 9.17 -35.74
N GLU A 369 -2.01 8.74 -34.48
CA GLU A 369 -0.70 8.69 -33.79
C GLU A 369 0.28 7.71 -34.44
N LYS A 370 -0.22 6.69 -35.14
CA LYS A 370 0.61 5.73 -35.87
C LYS A 370 1.03 6.25 -37.24
N GLN A 371 0.21 7.10 -37.86
CA GLN A 371 0.50 7.74 -39.15
C GLN A 371 1.48 8.92 -39.00
N TYR A 372 1.38 9.67 -37.91
CA TYR A 372 2.32 10.73 -37.52
C TYR A 372 3.72 10.19 -37.21
#